data_AF-A0A4Y2R287-F1
#
_entry.id   AF-A0A4Y2R287-F1
#
_cell.length_a   1.000
_cell.length_b   1.000
_cell.length_c   1.000
_cell.angle_alpha   90.00
_cell.angle_beta   90.00
_cell.angle_gamma   90.00
#
_symmetry.space_group_name_H-M   'P 1'
#
loop_
_entity.id
_entity.type
_entity.pdbx_description
1 polymer ?
#
loop_
_entity_poly.entity_id
_entity_poly.type
_entity_poly.pdbx_seq_one_letter_code
_entity_poly.pdbx_strand_id
1 'polypeptide(L)'
;MEHICGKDDHPHHNTSRNKQNTLCNGRSIWDVVKQSDDFKTAQQQPDDLVPENIQFSYIQESKPRFVVLLENSDNLHEQLFAIPFALRRFYYDLPARSKLALYTYNSEVAEALPYKELSAEVRSDLGTFVDFGSPAKSICTSCGLAKAAQVCITNIITQICLSVTLWRHQQ
;
A
#
# COMPACT_ATOMS: atom_id res chain seq x y z
N MET A 1 20.76 30.98 6.57
CA MET A 1 20.29 30.22 7.75
C MET A 1 18.97 30.77 8.33
N GLU A 2 18.46 31.90 7.82
CA GLU A 2 17.17 32.49 8.25
C GLU A 2 15.93 31.72 7.75
N HIS A 3 16.04 30.94 6.66
CA HIS A 3 14.89 30.26 6.04
C HIS A 3 14.48 28.93 6.70
N ILE A 4 15.33 28.33 7.53
CA ILE A 4 15.12 26.95 8.03
C ILE A 4 14.41 26.93 9.38
N CYS A 5 14.18 28.09 10.00
CA CYS A 5 13.89 28.16 11.43
C CYS A 5 12.72 29.10 11.82
N GLY A 6 12.02 29.71 10.86
CA GLY A 6 10.97 30.77 10.85
C GLY A 6 9.85 30.78 11.88
N LYS A 7 9.36 32.02 12.21
CA LYS A 7 8.88 32.72 13.46
C LYS A 7 7.52 32.31 14.08
N ASP A 8 7.54 31.28 14.92
CA ASP A 8 6.60 30.90 16.01
C ASP A 8 5.26 30.29 15.48
N ASP A 9 4.56 29.32 16.09
CA ASP A 9 4.46 28.88 17.50
C ASP A 9 4.02 27.38 17.63
N HIS A 10 4.70 26.45 16.95
CA HIS A 10 4.51 25.00 17.09
C HIS A 10 5.85 24.31 17.40
N PRO A 11 5.97 23.38 18.37
CA PRO A 11 7.27 23.02 18.89
C PRO A 11 7.80 21.72 18.27
N HIS A 12 9.03 21.78 17.76
CA HIS A 12 9.95 20.70 18.09
C HIS A 12 10.09 20.66 19.61
N HIS A 13 10.27 19.49 20.21
CA HIS A 13 10.50 19.40 21.66
C HIS A 13 11.79 20.19 21.98
N ASN A 14 11.63 21.41 22.49
CA ASN A 14 12.68 22.44 22.63
C ASN A 14 13.86 22.02 23.51
N THR A 15 13.68 20.98 24.33
CA THR A 15 14.70 20.39 25.20
C THR A 15 15.56 19.34 24.51
N SER A 16 15.22 18.93 23.28
CA SER A 16 15.94 17.86 22.58
C SER A 16 17.29 18.39 22.09
N ARG A 17 18.39 17.74 22.50
CA ARG A 17 19.76 18.07 22.07
C ARG A 17 20.06 17.54 20.67
N ASN A 18 19.28 17.96 19.66
CA ASN A 18 19.55 17.64 18.26
C ASN A 18 20.05 18.88 17.51
N LYS A 19 20.76 18.66 16.40
CA LYS A 19 21.38 19.73 15.61
C LYS A 19 20.34 20.72 15.06
N GLN A 20 19.15 20.23 14.76
CA GLN A 20 18.04 20.98 14.22
C GLN A 20 17.53 22.02 15.24
N ASN A 21 17.41 21.66 16.52
CA ASN A 21 17.06 22.58 17.60
C ASN A 21 18.16 23.65 17.82
N THR A 22 19.44 23.29 17.69
CA THR A 22 20.53 24.27 17.76
C THR A 22 20.50 25.25 16.59
N LEU A 23 20.23 24.75 15.38
CA LEU A 23 20.15 25.59 14.18
C LEU A 23 18.90 26.47 14.17
N CYS A 24 17.79 25.98 14.73
CA CYS A 24 16.49 26.65 14.71
C CYS A 24 16.01 27.21 16.04
N ASN A 25 16.92 27.30 17.01
CA ASN A 25 16.65 27.85 18.34
C ASN A 25 15.35 27.28 18.96
N GLY A 26 15.08 25.99 18.73
CA GLY A 26 13.91 25.27 19.23
C GLY A 26 12.59 25.46 18.47
N ARG A 27 12.57 26.13 17.32
CA ARG A 27 11.35 26.44 16.54
C ARG A 27 11.00 25.30 15.58
N SER A 28 9.71 24.96 15.35
CA SER A 28 9.37 23.84 14.46
C SER A 28 9.65 24.15 13.00
N ILE A 29 10.05 23.12 12.25
CA ILE A 29 10.12 23.12 10.78
C ILE A 29 8.79 23.62 10.17
N TRP A 30 7.65 23.35 10.80
CA TRP A 30 6.35 23.73 10.23
C TRP A 30 6.10 25.23 10.27
N ASP A 31 6.57 25.90 11.30
CA ASP A 31 6.50 27.37 11.40
C ASP A 31 7.39 28.05 10.35
N VAL A 32 8.52 27.43 10.01
CA VAL A 32 9.47 27.97 9.03
C VAL A 32 8.93 27.86 7.62
N VAL A 33 8.30 26.73 7.30
CA VAL A 33 7.75 26.47 5.98
C VAL A 33 6.55 27.38 5.73
N LYS A 34 5.60 27.48 6.68
CA LYS A 34 4.43 28.35 6.54
C LYS A 34 4.79 29.83 6.35
N GLN A 35 5.94 30.27 6.84
CA GLN A 35 6.35 31.67 6.83
C GLN A 35 7.41 32.00 5.77
N SER A 36 7.85 31.01 4.98
CA SER A 36 8.74 31.30 3.85
C SER A 36 7.99 32.04 2.75
N ASP A 37 8.72 32.81 1.94
CA ASP A 37 8.11 33.59 0.85
C ASP A 37 7.35 32.70 -0.16
N ASP A 38 7.74 31.43 -0.27
CA ASP A 38 7.09 30.43 -1.13
C ASP A 38 5.65 30.09 -0.67
N PHE A 39 5.34 30.24 0.62
CA PHE A 39 4.03 29.87 1.21
C PHE A 39 3.22 31.05 1.72
N LYS A 40 3.77 32.28 1.74
CA LYS A 40 3.04 33.51 2.11
C LYS A 40 1.84 33.79 1.20
N THR A 41 1.93 33.45 -0.09
CA THR A 41 0.86 33.69 -1.06
C THR A 41 -0.23 32.62 -0.99
N ALA A 42 0.10 31.41 -0.51
CA ALA A 42 -0.85 30.31 -0.36
C ALA A 42 -1.81 30.50 0.82
N GLN A 43 -1.47 31.35 1.80
CA GLN A 43 -2.36 31.71 2.93
C GLN A 43 -3.59 32.54 2.51
N GLN A 44 -3.66 33.01 1.25
CA GLN A 44 -4.82 33.73 0.73
C GLN A 44 -5.84 32.84 0.03
N GLN A 45 -5.54 31.55 -0.20
CA GLN A 45 -6.63 30.61 -0.40
C GLN A 45 -7.32 30.46 0.96
N PRO A 46 -8.65 30.60 1.04
CA PRO A 46 -9.38 30.07 2.19
C PRO A 46 -8.86 28.65 2.41
N ASP A 47 -8.73 28.20 3.66
CA ASP A 47 -8.71 26.76 3.93
C ASP A 47 -9.95 26.22 3.19
N ASP A 48 -9.74 25.68 1.98
CA ASP A 48 -10.81 25.15 1.16
C ASP A 48 -11.40 24.08 2.04
N LEU A 49 -12.56 24.41 2.62
CA LEU A 49 -13.21 23.75 3.74
C LEU A 49 -13.06 22.25 3.54
N VAL A 50 -12.05 21.65 4.17
CA VAL A 50 -11.92 20.20 4.17
C VAL A 50 -13.20 19.77 4.86
N PRO A 51 -14.13 19.09 4.18
CA PRO A 51 -15.42 18.82 4.76
C PRO A 51 -15.17 18.09 6.08
N GLU A 52 -15.62 18.67 7.21
CA GLU A 52 -15.38 18.09 8.54
C GLU A 52 -15.89 16.64 8.63
N ASN A 53 -16.77 16.25 7.71
CA ASN A 53 -17.32 14.91 7.58
C ASN A 53 -17.25 14.41 6.13
N ILE A 54 -16.06 14.04 5.65
CA ILE A 54 -15.97 13.18 4.46
C ILE A 54 -16.45 11.78 4.86
N GLN A 55 -17.73 11.47 4.57
CA GLN A 55 -18.27 10.13 4.72
C GLN A 55 -18.11 9.35 3.43
N PHE A 56 -17.31 8.29 3.47
CA PHE A 56 -17.23 7.32 2.39
C PHE A 56 -18.15 6.14 2.69
N SER A 57 -19.08 5.86 1.79
CA SER A 57 -19.81 4.59 1.77
C SER A 57 -19.09 3.63 0.82
N TYR A 58 -18.56 2.54 1.33
CA TYR A 58 -17.94 1.48 0.52
C TYR A 58 -18.73 0.18 0.65
N ILE A 59 -18.81 -0.55 -0.45
CA ILE A 59 -19.38 -1.90 -0.46
C ILE A 59 -18.22 -2.87 -0.24
N GLN A 60 -18.21 -3.56 0.90
CA GLN A 60 -17.22 -4.60 1.19
C GLN A 60 -17.85 -5.98 0.93
N GLU A 61 -17.22 -6.78 0.06
CA GLU A 61 -17.62 -8.17 -0.12
C GLU A 61 -17.46 -8.95 1.19
N SER A 62 -18.45 -9.77 1.54
CA SER A 62 -18.43 -10.59 2.77
C SER A 62 -17.28 -11.62 2.82
N LYS A 63 -16.71 -11.94 1.65
CA LYS A 63 -15.58 -12.87 1.48
C LYS A 63 -14.59 -12.23 0.52
N PRO A 64 -13.80 -11.25 0.98
CA PRO A 64 -12.99 -10.44 0.10
C PRO A 64 -11.88 -11.27 -0.53
N ARG A 65 -11.56 -10.91 -1.77
CA ARG A 65 -10.63 -11.62 -2.64
C ARG A 65 -9.56 -10.64 -3.10
N PHE A 66 -8.32 -11.00 -2.89
CA PHE A 66 -7.18 -10.15 -3.18
C PHE A 66 -6.24 -10.85 -4.15
N VAL A 67 -5.67 -10.08 -5.06
CA VAL A 67 -4.49 -10.47 -5.81
C VAL A 67 -3.48 -9.35 -5.63
N VAL A 68 -2.34 -9.69 -5.03
CA VAL A 68 -1.23 -8.77 -4.84
C VAL A 68 -0.27 -8.94 -6.01
N LEU A 69 0.08 -7.82 -6.64
CA LEU A 69 1.08 -7.75 -7.70
C LEU A 69 2.28 -6.99 -7.17
N LEU A 70 3.47 -7.57 -7.27
CA LEU A 70 4.72 -6.93 -6.90
C LEU A 70 5.58 -6.73 -8.13
N GLU A 71 5.91 -5.48 -8.40
CA GLU A 71 6.87 -5.18 -9.45
C GLU A 71 8.27 -5.63 -9.04
N ASN A 72 8.94 -6.32 -9.96
CA ASN A 72 10.32 -6.76 -9.83
C ASN A 72 11.18 -6.12 -10.94
N SER A 73 11.39 -4.81 -10.83
CA SER A 73 12.22 -4.04 -11.76
C SER A 73 13.52 -3.61 -11.08
N ASP A 74 14.55 -3.35 -11.90
CA ASP A 74 15.84 -2.84 -11.40
C ASP A 74 15.67 -1.54 -10.58
N ASN A 75 14.68 -0.72 -10.94
CA ASN A 75 14.38 0.54 -10.26
C ASN A 75 13.87 0.36 -8.82
N LEU A 76 13.39 -0.84 -8.47
CA LEU A 76 12.85 -1.15 -7.16
C LEU A 76 13.79 -1.99 -6.31
N HIS A 77 14.97 -2.35 -6.82
CA HIS A 77 15.89 -3.30 -6.18
C HIS A 77 16.25 -2.89 -4.74
N GLU A 78 16.56 -1.61 -4.51
CA GLU A 78 16.87 -1.08 -3.18
C GLU A 78 15.66 -1.01 -2.26
N GLN A 79 14.44 -1.01 -2.79
CA GLN A 79 13.20 -0.96 -2.02
C GLN A 79 12.63 -2.36 -1.73
N LEU A 80 13.11 -3.41 -2.43
CA LEU A 80 12.62 -4.79 -2.27
C LEU A 80 12.76 -5.29 -0.83
N PHE A 81 13.76 -4.83 -0.05
CA PHE A 81 13.91 -5.26 1.34
C PHE A 81 12.73 -4.86 2.23
N ALA A 82 12.03 -3.76 1.91
CA ALA A 82 10.92 -3.24 2.70
C ALA A 82 9.60 -3.98 2.41
N ILE A 83 9.49 -4.55 1.21
CA ILE A 83 8.25 -5.19 0.73
C ILE A 83 7.79 -6.33 1.64
N PRO A 84 8.64 -7.27 2.10
CA PRO A 84 8.21 -8.33 3.00
C PRO A 84 7.56 -7.84 4.29
N PHE A 85 8.01 -6.70 4.83
CA PHE A 85 7.43 -6.08 6.03
C PHE A 85 6.05 -5.48 5.73
N ALA A 86 5.92 -4.77 4.61
CA ALA A 86 4.65 -4.22 4.16
C ALA A 86 3.61 -5.32 3.89
N LEU A 87 4.04 -6.40 3.23
CA LEU A 87 3.19 -7.58 2.98
C LEU A 87 2.73 -8.23 4.27
N ARG A 88 3.64 -8.47 5.23
CA ARG A 88 3.28 -9.05 6.53
C ARG A 88 2.23 -8.20 7.24
N ARG A 89 2.39 -6.87 7.23
CA ARG A 89 1.42 -5.95 7.83
C ARG A 89 0.08 -6.00 7.10
N PHE A 90 0.10 -5.92 5.76
CA PHE A 90 -1.10 -6.00 4.93
C PHE A 90 -1.88 -7.29 5.19
N TYR A 91 -1.22 -8.45 5.17
CA TYR A 91 -1.88 -9.75 5.41
C TYR A 91 -2.42 -9.92 6.81
N TYR A 92 -1.78 -9.31 7.81
CA TYR A 92 -2.30 -9.30 9.18
C TYR A 92 -3.66 -8.58 9.25
N ASP A 93 -3.78 -7.44 8.57
CA ASP A 93 -4.98 -6.60 8.60
C ASP A 93 -6.14 -7.16 7.75
N LEU A 94 -5.89 -8.18 6.92
CA LEU A 94 -6.95 -8.79 6.12
C LEU A 94 -7.99 -9.53 6.99
N PRO A 95 -9.29 -9.45 6.68
CA PRO A 95 -10.34 -10.20 7.37
C PRO A 95 -10.08 -11.71 7.38
N ALA A 96 -10.59 -12.40 8.40
CA ALA A 96 -10.52 -13.87 8.44
C ALA A 96 -11.14 -14.49 7.18
N ARG A 97 -10.57 -15.62 6.73
CA ARG A 97 -11.03 -16.36 5.53
C ARG A 97 -10.90 -15.59 4.21
N SER A 98 -10.16 -14.48 4.19
CA SER A 98 -9.79 -13.79 2.95
C SER A 98 -9.01 -14.75 2.03
N LYS A 99 -9.28 -14.66 0.73
CA LYS A 99 -8.52 -15.39 -0.29
C LYS A 99 -7.53 -14.47 -0.98
N LEU A 100 -6.32 -14.98 -1.18
CA LEU A 100 -5.18 -14.22 -1.70
C LEU A 100 -4.47 -15.03 -2.78
N ALA A 101 -4.00 -14.36 -3.82
CA ALA A 101 -2.85 -14.79 -4.61
C ALA A 101 -1.76 -13.69 -4.59
N LEU A 102 -0.51 -14.09 -4.78
CA LEU A 102 0.62 -13.18 -4.91
C LEU A 102 1.39 -13.50 -6.19
N TYR A 103 1.63 -12.48 -7.00
CA TYR A 103 2.46 -12.58 -8.19
C TYR A 103 3.56 -11.52 -8.15
N THR A 104 4.72 -11.87 -8.67
CA THR A 104 5.76 -10.92 -9.03
C THR A 104 5.70 -10.69 -10.54
N TYR A 105 6.02 -9.48 -11.00
CA TYR A 105 6.02 -9.19 -12.42
C TYR A 105 7.19 -8.29 -12.84
N ASN A 106 7.69 -8.57 -14.03
CA ASN A 106 8.57 -7.69 -14.78
C ASN A 106 8.10 -7.70 -16.24
N SER A 107 8.90 -8.19 -17.19
CA SER A 107 8.42 -8.57 -18.53
C SER A 107 7.59 -9.86 -18.52
N GLU A 108 7.76 -10.69 -17.49
CA GLU A 108 7.00 -11.91 -17.25
C GLU A 108 6.25 -11.81 -15.92
N VAL A 109 5.28 -12.70 -15.69
CA VAL A 109 4.53 -12.78 -14.44
C VAL A 109 4.77 -14.14 -13.80
N ALA A 110 5.34 -14.13 -12.59
CA ALA A 110 5.64 -15.33 -11.82
C ALA A 110 4.72 -15.44 -10.60
N GLU A 111 4.27 -16.67 -10.31
CA GLU A 111 3.44 -16.95 -9.14
C GLU A 111 4.32 -17.16 -7.92
N ALA A 112 4.15 -16.31 -6.91
CA ALA A 112 4.83 -16.44 -5.61
C ALA A 112 3.93 -17.11 -4.56
N LEU A 113 2.61 -16.89 -4.66
CA LEU A 113 1.62 -17.58 -3.85
C LEU A 113 0.40 -17.94 -4.71
N PRO A 114 0.02 -19.23 -4.80
CA PRO A 114 -1.19 -19.62 -5.50
C PRO A 114 -2.42 -19.07 -4.79
N TYR A 115 -3.51 -18.89 -5.56
CA TYR A 115 -4.77 -18.42 -5.02
C TYR A 115 -5.33 -19.38 -3.96
N LYS A 116 -5.26 -18.98 -2.68
CA LYS A 116 -5.74 -19.79 -1.56
C LYS A 116 -6.26 -18.95 -0.41
N GLU A 117 -7.02 -19.59 0.48
CA GLU A 117 -7.48 -18.97 1.71
C GLU A 117 -6.30 -18.75 2.68
N LEU A 118 -6.24 -17.57 3.29
CA LEU A 118 -5.21 -17.22 4.27
C LEU A 118 -5.51 -17.87 5.62
N SER A 119 -4.83 -18.99 5.92
CA SER A 119 -4.81 -19.58 7.25
C SER A 119 -3.89 -18.79 8.21
N ALA A 120 -3.99 -19.06 9.50
CA ALA A 120 -3.14 -18.42 10.51
C ALA A 120 -1.65 -18.72 10.28
N GLU A 121 -1.34 -19.93 9.84
CA GLU A 121 0.01 -20.39 9.50
C GLU A 121 0.55 -19.64 8.29
N VAL A 122 -0.24 -19.54 7.22
CA VAL A 122 0.13 -18.81 5.99
C VAL A 122 0.41 -17.34 6.29
N ARG A 123 -0.32 -16.71 7.22
CA ARG A 123 -0.10 -15.32 7.64
C ARG A 123 1.25 -15.11 8.34
N SER A 124 1.72 -16.09 9.10
CA SER A 124 3.02 -16.05 9.77
C SER A 124 4.17 -16.15 8.77
N ASP A 125 4.03 -17.02 7.76
CA ASP A 125 5.10 -17.41 6.84
C ASP A 125 5.23 -16.51 5.60
N LEU A 126 4.22 -15.69 5.29
CA LEU A 126 4.16 -14.86 4.08
C LEU A 126 5.27 -13.80 3.97
N GLY A 127 5.82 -13.34 5.09
CA GLY A 127 6.91 -12.36 5.10
C GLY A 127 8.29 -12.94 4.79
N THR A 128 8.43 -14.27 4.70
CA THR A 128 9.75 -14.94 4.63
C THR A 128 10.08 -15.51 3.26
N PHE A 129 9.14 -15.58 2.32
CA PHE A 129 9.26 -16.43 1.12
C PHE A 129 8.87 -15.77 -0.21
N VAL A 130 8.80 -14.44 -0.30
CA VAL A 130 8.59 -13.83 -1.62
C VAL A 130 9.91 -13.89 -2.38
N ASP A 131 10.04 -14.91 -3.23
CA ASP A 131 11.10 -14.97 -4.22
C ASP A 131 10.76 -13.98 -5.34
N PHE A 132 11.47 -12.86 -5.35
CA PHE A 132 11.34 -11.86 -6.41
C PHE A 132 11.99 -12.35 -7.70
N GLY A 133 12.88 -13.35 -7.67
CA GLY A 133 13.70 -13.74 -8.80
C GLY A 133 14.68 -12.64 -9.20
N SER A 134 15.19 -12.69 -10.43
CA SER A 134 16.08 -11.65 -10.96
C SER A 134 15.28 -10.43 -11.43
N PRO A 135 15.61 -9.21 -10.98
CA PRO A 135 14.97 -8.00 -11.48
C PRO A 135 15.28 -7.81 -12.98
N ALA A 136 14.39 -7.11 -13.67
CA ALA A 136 14.57 -6.80 -15.09
C ALA A 136 14.36 -5.31 -15.38
N LYS A 137 14.99 -4.83 -16.46
CA LYS A 137 14.86 -3.44 -16.92
C LYS A 137 13.50 -3.15 -17.56
N SER A 138 12.95 -4.11 -18.30
CA SER A 138 11.66 -3.97 -18.98
C SER A 138 10.54 -4.48 -18.09
N ILE A 139 9.48 -3.68 -17.98
CA ILE A 139 8.26 -3.99 -17.23
C ILE A 139 7.08 -4.13 -18.18
N CYS A 140 6.17 -5.04 -17.86
CA CYS A 140 4.86 -5.18 -18.49
C CYS A 140 3.76 -5.14 -17.43
N THR A 141 3.43 -3.92 -16.96
CA THR A 141 2.36 -3.72 -15.97
C THR A 141 1.02 -4.25 -16.48
N SER A 142 0.74 -4.11 -17.78
CA SER A 142 -0.48 -4.67 -18.39
C SER A 142 -0.53 -6.19 -18.34
N CYS A 143 0.61 -6.89 -18.46
CA CYS A 143 0.70 -8.34 -18.30
C CYS A 143 0.35 -8.75 -16.85
N GLY A 144 0.92 -8.05 -15.87
CA GLY A 144 0.62 -8.27 -14.45
C GLY A 144 -0.86 -8.06 -14.13
N LEU A 145 -1.42 -6.93 -14.58
CA LEU A 145 -2.83 -6.59 -14.39
C LEU A 145 -3.77 -7.58 -15.08
N ALA A 146 -3.46 -7.98 -16.32
CA ALA A 146 -4.25 -8.98 -17.04
C ALA A 146 -4.29 -10.31 -16.29
N LYS A 147 -3.15 -10.75 -15.74
CA LYS A 147 -3.07 -11.96 -14.92
C LYS A 147 -3.88 -11.83 -13.63
N ALA A 148 -3.76 -10.71 -12.92
CA ALA A 148 -4.53 -10.50 -11.69
C ALA A 148 -6.04 -10.48 -11.95
N ALA A 149 -6.47 -9.77 -12.99
CA ALA A 149 -7.87 -9.74 -13.40
C ALA A 149 -8.37 -11.14 -13.77
N GLN A 150 -7.58 -11.91 -14.54
CA GLN A 150 -7.89 -13.30 -14.87
C GLN A 150 -8.10 -14.14 -13.60
N VAL A 151 -7.22 -14.06 -12.60
CA VAL A 151 -7.33 -14.84 -11.36
C VAL A 151 -8.56 -14.42 -10.55
N CYS A 152 -8.84 -13.12 -10.45
CA CYS A 152 -10.03 -12.61 -9.76
C CYS A 152 -11.34 -13.04 -10.44
N ILE A 153 -11.39 -13.00 -11.78
CA ILE A 153 -12.61 -13.26 -12.57
C ILE A 153 -12.84 -14.76 -12.76
N THR A 154 -11.82 -15.55 -13.08
CA THR A 154 -11.99 -16.99 -13.39
C THR A 154 -12.52 -17.75 -12.16
N ASN A 155 -12.12 -17.35 -10.95
CA ASN A 155 -12.64 -17.92 -9.72
C ASN A 155 -14.12 -17.56 -9.44
N ILE A 156 -14.68 -16.55 -10.09
CA ILE A 156 -16.13 -16.24 -10.04
C ILE A 156 -16.90 -17.27 -10.87
N ILE A 157 -16.46 -17.50 -12.10
CA ILE A 157 -17.18 -18.35 -13.06
C ILE A 157 -17.20 -19.80 -12.55
N THR A 158 -16.09 -20.31 -12.02
CA THR A 158 -16.04 -21.68 -11.48
C THR A 158 -16.95 -21.86 -10.26
N GLN A 159 -17.03 -20.86 -9.36
CA GLN A 159 -17.94 -20.93 -8.20
C GLN A 159 -19.42 -20.85 -8.61
N ILE A 160 -19.76 -20.00 -9.59
CA ILE A 160 -21.12 -19.91 -10.11
C ILE A 160 -21.50 -21.24 -10.78
N CYS A 161 -20.65 -21.78 -11.65
CA CYS A 161 -20.91 -23.06 -12.33
C CYS A 161 -21.04 -24.23 -11.35
N LEU A 162 -20.20 -24.32 -10.31
CA LEU A 162 -20.33 -25.35 -9.28
C LEU A 162 -21.67 -25.22 -8.52
N SER A 163 -22.06 -24.00 -8.17
CA SER A 163 -23.31 -23.75 -7.43
C SER A 163 -24.56 -24.11 -8.26
N VAL A 164 -24.55 -23.79 -9.56
CA VAL A 164 -25.65 -24.14 -10.48
C VAL A 164 -25.71 -25.65 -10.73
N THR A 165 -24.57 -26.34 -10.79
CA THR A 165 -24.50 -27.79 -11.02
C THR A 165 -24.96 -28.58 -9.79
N LEU A 166 -24.60 -28.13 -8.58
CA LEU A 166 -25.09 -28.69 -7.31
C LEU A 166 -26.61 -28.51 -7.16
N TRP A 167 -27.17 -27.36 -7.57
CA TRP A 167 -28.62 -27.14 -7.55
C TRP A 167 -29.38 -28.09 -8.49
N ARG A 168 -28.83 -28.36 -9.69
CA ARG A 168 -29.43 -29.32 -10.63
C ARG A 168 -29.41 -30.78 -10.17
N HIS A 169 -28.56 -31.14 -9.23
CA HIS A 169 -28.51 -32.51 -8.67
C HIS A 169 -29.39 -32.71 -7.44
N GLN A 170 -30.03 -31.65 -6.92
CA GLN A 170 -30.95 -31.71 -5.79
C GLN A 170 -32.44 -31.56 -6.19
N GLN A 171 -32.75 -31.65 -7.48
CA GLN A 171 -34.10 -31.79 -8.05
C GLN A 171 -34.18 -33.10 -8.83
#